data_AF-A0A8H3DMU0-F1
#
_entry.id   AF-A0A8H3DMU0-F1
#
_cell.length_a   1.000
_cell.length_b   1.000
_cell.length_c   1.000
_cell.angle_alpha   90.00
_cell.angle_beta   90.00
_cell.angle_gamma   90.00
#
_symmetry.space_group_name_H-M   'P 1'
#
loop_
_entity.id
_entity.type
_entity.pdbx_description
1 polymer ?
#
loop_
_entity_poly.entity_id
_entity_poly.type
_entity_poly.pdbx_seq_one_letter_code
_entity_poly.pdbx_strand_id
1 'polypeptide(L)'
;MTDPAVLPPLPLIHSTPLRKQVFTDISVYRLASDASPQELDRVENTDNNRLSFLGRATLEYALATSTTHSFPDQARKFDDGLAECAHAYDILKLLNIAWTGFPAAAKEATRLMEAYTGALVLESERDGTQFAESLARCIFKLDASNPPRPQTPPPPVPVPPTHPPAGLLHDLAKQHSLQLVWEDRSNGPKHAQEWISDVTLKDTKSDRLWPCVARGVGVSKKLARADAASKVLSMWGELGFR
;
A
#
# COMPACT_ATOMS: atom_id res chain seq x y z
N MET A 1 34.61 8.33 2.87
CA MET A 1 34.01 9.33 3.79
C MET A 1 32.60 9.57 3.30
N THR A 2 31.62 8.94 3.93
CA THR A 2 30.20 9.11 3.59
C THR A 2 29.69 10.37 4.27
N ASP A 3 29.29 11.37 3.49
CA ASP A 3 28.56 12.53 4.00
C ASP A 3 27.35 12.02 4.82
N PRO A 4 27.15 12.48 6.07
CA PRO A 4 25.91 12.21 6.77
C PRO A 4 24.79 12.84 5.94
N ALA A 5 23.79 12.04 5.55
CA ALA A 5 22.61 12.56 4.86
C ALA A 5 22.02 13.68 5.74
N VAL A 6 22.17 14.93 5.28
CA VAL A 6 21.70 16.11 6.00
C VAL A 6 20.19 16.02 6.03
N LEU A 7 19.63 15.78 7.21
CA LEU A 7 18.18 15.77 7.41
C LEU A 7 17.59 17.10 6.94
N PRO A 8 16.41 17.10 6.30
CA PRO A 8 15.76 18.36 5.94
C PRO A 8 15.46 19.17 7.21
N PRO A 9 15.43 20.51 7.15
CA PRO A 9 15.05 21.32 8.30
C PRO A 9 13.61 20.97 8.71
N LEU A 10 13.38 20.79 10.01
CA LEU A 10 12.04 20.52 10.55
C LEU A 10 11.22 21.82 10.55
N PRO A 11 10.14 21.94 9.74
CA PRO A 11 9.33 23.14 9.68
C PRO A 11 8.52 23.32 10.97
N LEU A 12 8.32 24.55 11.42
CA LEU A 12 7.53 24.82 12.62
C LEU A 12 6.02 24.73 12.34
N ILE A 13 5.30 23.95 13.13
CA ILE A 13 3.82 24.00 13.17
C ILE A 13 3.38 25.26 13.92
N HIS A 14 2.75 26.21 13.25
CA HIS A 14 2.41 27.53 13.82
C HIS A 14 1.23 27.49 14.80
N SER A 15 0.25 26.63 14.52
CA SER A 15 -0.97 26.44 15.30
C SER A 15 -0.67 25.69 16.58
N THR A 16 -0.77 26.40 17.70
CA THR A 16 -0.65 25.82 19.05
C THR A 16 -1.58 24.62 19.29
N PRO A 17 -2.90 24.66 18.97
CA PRO A 17 -3.76 23.50 19.18
C PRO A 17 -3.34 22.31 18.33
N LEU A 18 -2.91 22.54 17.09
CA LEU A 18 -2.44 21.48 16.19
C LEU A 18 -1.14 20.86 16.69
N ARG A 19 -0.20 21.70 17.16
CA ARG A 19 1.05 21.23 17.78
C ARG A 19 0.75 20.35 18.99
N LYS A 20 -0.16 20.75 19.86
CA LYS A 20 -0.59 19.94 21.01
C LYS A 20 -1.16 18.60 20.55
N GLN A 21 -2.00 18.61 19.51
CA GLN A 21 -2.60 17.40 18.95
C GLN A 21 -1.54 16.44 18.40
N VAL A 22 -0.59 16.91 17.58
CA VAL A 22 0.51 16.10 17.00
C VAL A 22 1.27 15.30 18.07
N PHE A 23 1.55 15.95 19.19
CA PHE A 23 2.30 15.36 20.29
C PHE A 23 1.44 14.63 21.31
N THR A 24 0.15 14.38 21.04
CA THR A 24 -0.73 13.64 21.97
C THR A 24 -1.05 12.27 21.40
N ASP A 25 -0.57 11.22 22.06
CA ASP A 25 -0.94 9.84 21.71
C ASP A 25 -2.29 9.44 22.34
N ILE A 26 -3.00 8.54 21.67
CA ILE A 26 -4.30 8.02 22.12
C ILE A 26 -4.25 7.40 23.52
N SER A 27 -3.10 6.85 23.94
CA SER A 27 -2.93 6.21 25.25
C SER A 27 -3.25 7.14 26.42
N VAL A 28 -3.06 8.46 26.25
CA VAL A 28 -3.34 9.49 27.27
C VAL A 28 -4.80 9.45 27.74
N TYR A 29 -5.72 9.08 26.86
CA TYR A 29 -7.15 9.12 27.15
C TYR A 29 -7.68 7.91 27.94
N ARG A 30 -6.86 6.87 28.13
CA ARG A 30 -7.20 5.66 28.93
C ARG A 30 -8.65 5.20 28.73
N LEU A 31 -9.08 5.13 27.47
CA LEU A 31 -10.44 4.75 27.12
C LEU A 31 -10.74 3.34 27.64
N ALA A 32 -11.87 3.20 28.34
CA ALA A 32 -12.37 1.90 28.74
C ALA A 32 -12.87 1.13 27.51
N SER A 33 -12.87 -0.21 27.57
CA SER A 33 -13.30 -1.05 26.45
C SER A 33 -14.77 -0.84 26.05
N ASP A 34 -15.57 -0.24 26.92
CA ASP A 34 -16.99 0.12 26.77
C ASP A 34 -17.21 1.63 26.55
N ALA A 35 -16.16 2.37 26.16
CA ALA A 35 -16.27 3.80 25.85
C ALA A 35 -17.40 4.09 24.85
N SER A 36 -18.19 5.11 25.15
CA SER A 36 -19.32 5.50 24.32
C SER A 36 -18.85 6.10 22.98
N PRO A 37 -19.67 6.02 21.90
CA PRO A 37 -19.32 6.64 20.61
C PRO A 37 -18.97 8.14 20.72
N GLN A 38 -19.59 8.86 21.64
CA GLN A 38 -19.32 10.29 21.87
C GLN A 38 -17.97 10.54 22.53
N GLU A 39 -17.48 9.61 23.34
CA GLU A 39 -16.13 9.68 23.93
C GLU A 39 -15.07 9.34 22.90
N LEU A 40 -15.34 8.35 22.04
CA LEU A 40 -14.47 8.00 20.91
C LEU A 40 -14.33 9.18 19.94
N ASP A 41 -15.43 9.81 19.52
CA ASP A 41 -15.41 10.98 18.63
C ASP A 41 -14.62 12.16 19.23
N ARG A 42 -14.69 12.35 20.55
CA ARG A 42 -13.91 13.40 21.23
C ARG A 42 -12.41 13.09 21.23
N VAL A 43 -12.03 11.83 21.43
CA VAL A 43 -10.63 11.41 21.42
C VAL A 43 -10.03 11.45 20.02
N GLU A 44 -10.76 11.01 19.00
CA GLU A 44 -10.29 11.02 17.60
C GLU A 44 -9.94 12.43 17.10
N ASN A 45 -10.55 13.47 17.66
CA ASN A 45 -10.27 14.86 17.30
C ASN A 45 -9.20 15.53 18.16
N THR A 46 -8.63 14.82 19.14
CA THR A 46 -7.69 15.39 20.11
C THR A 46 -6.37 14.64 20.19
N ASP A 47 -6.32 13.40 19.73
CA ASP A 47 -5.07 12.67 19.52
C ASP A 47 -4.46 12.91 18.12
N ASN A 48 -3.26 12.38 17.92
CA ASN A 48 -2.48 12.59 16.72
C ASN A 48 -2.84 11.68 15.55
N ASN A 49 -3.83 10.79 15.66
CA ASN A 49 -3.86 9.64 14.76
C ASN A 49 -4.67 9.81 13.48
N ARG A 50 -5.57 10.78 13.43
CA ARG A 50 -6.05 11.35 12.16
C ARG A 50 -4.95 12.11 11.40
N LEU A 51 -4.05 12.79 12.13
CA LEU A 51 -2.92 13.48 11.53
C LEU A 51 -1.90 12.49 10.98
N SER A 52 -1.61 11.40 11.71
CA SER A 52 -0.74 10.32 11.22
C SER A 52 -1.31 9.68 9.97
N PHE A 53 -2.62 9.42 9.91
CA PHE A 53 -3.25 8.92 8.69
C PHE A 53 -3.03 9.87 7.48
N LEU A 54 -3.29 11.16 7.65
CA LEU A 54 -3.09 12.16 6.59
C LEU A 54 -1.63 12.24 6.18
N GLY A 55 -0.71 12.34 7.14
CA GLY A 55 0.71 12.45 6.86
C GLY A 55 1.29 11.21 6.21
N ARG A 56 0.82 10.02 6.58
CA ARG A 56 1.19 8.76 5.91
C ARG A 56 0.82 8.79 4.44
N ALA A 57 -0.42 9.19 4.12
CA ALA A 57 -0.85 9.33 2.73
C ALA A 57 0.00 10.34 1.95
N THR A 58 0.33 11.49 2.54
CA THR A 58 1.21 12.48 1.91
C THR A 58 2.64 11.96 1.71
N LEU A 59 3.19 11.26 2.69
CA LEU A 59 4.52 10.67 2.65
C LEU A 59 4.64 9.59 1.57
N GLU A 60 3.63 8.72 1.45
CA GLU A 60 3.55 7.72 0.38
C GLU A 60 3.39 8.36 -0.99
N TYR A 61 2.56 9.40 -1.11
CA TYR A 61 2.43 10.18 -2.33
C TYR A 61 3.77 10.82 -2.74
N ALA A 62 4.45 11.48 -1.81
CA ALA A 62 5.74 12.12 -2.03
C ALA A 62 6.84 11.12 -2.43
N LEU A 63 6.82 9.91 -1.85
CA LEU A 63 7.72 8.83 -2.24
C LEU A 63 7.42 8.36 -3.67
N ALA A 64 6.14 8.14 -4.00
CA ALA A 64 5.72 7.68 -5.32
C ALA A 64 6.04 8.70 -6.43
N THR A 65 6.01 10.00 -6.13
CA THR A 65 6.39 11.05 -7.09
C THR A 65 7.90 11.29 -7.17
N SER A 66 8.65 10.96 -6.12
CA SER A 66 10.11 11.17 -6.06
C SER A 66 10.93 10.04 -6.68
N THR A 67 10.37 8.85 -6.88
CA THR A 67 11.09 7.71 -7.48
C THR A 67 10.19 6.89 -8.40
N THR A 68 10.70 6.50 -9.57
CA THR A 68 10.07 5.50 -10.44
C THR A 68 10.49 4.08 -10.08
N HIS A 69 11.41 3.92 -9.13
CA HIS A 69 12.00 2.65 -8.75
C HIS A 69 11.29 2.10 -7.51
N SER A 70 10.84 0.84 -7.62
CA SER A 70 10.34 0.08 -6.47
C SER A 70 11.53 -0.49 -5.71
N PHE A 71 11.57 -0.27 -4.40
CA PHE A 71 12.58 -0.84 -3.51
C PHE A 71 12.07 -2.18 -2.93
N PRO A 72 12.91 -3.22 -2.85
CA PRO A 72 12.58 -4.36 -2.00
C PRO A 72 12.40 -3.87 -0.56
N ASP A 73 11.37 -4.37 0.12
CA ASP A 73 11.00 -3.97 1.49
C ASP A 73 10.75 -2.46 1.68
N GLN A 74 10.27 -1.76 0.63
CA GLN A 74 9.99 -0.32 0.64
C GLN A 74 9.21 0.13 1.88
N ALA A 75 8.14 -0.59 2.24
CA ALA A 75 7.30 -0.25 3.39
C ALA A 75 8.08 -0.27 4.71
N ARG A 76 8.85 -1.36 4.95
CA ARG A 76 9.66 -1.50 6.17
C ARG A 76 10.77 -0.46 6.22
N LYS A 77 11.49 -0.26 5.12
CA LYS A 77 12.53 0.78 5.03
C LYS A 77 11.97 2.17 5.28
N PHE A 78 10.74 2.42 4.84
CA PHE A 78 10.08 3.71 5.06
C PHE A 78 9.73 3.91 6.52
N ASP A 79 9.13 2.91 7.16
CA ASP A 79 8.77 2.94 8.58
C ASP A 79 10.03 3.13 9.46
N ASP A 80 11.08 2.34 9.20
CA ASP A 80 12.36 2.41 9.91
C ASP A 80 13.02 3.79 9.72
N GLY A 81 13.02 4.31 8.48
CA GLY A 81 13.59 5.63 8.17
C GLY A 81 12.83 6.79 8.83
N LEU A 82 11.50 6.72 8.88
CA LEU A 82 10.69 7.71 9.59
C LEU A 82 10.96 7.69 11.09
N ALA A 83 11.11 6.52 11.69
CA ALA A 83 11.49 6.39 13.10
C ALA A 83 12.87 7.01 13.36
N GLU A 84 13.86 6.72 12.52
CA GLU A 84 15.20 7.31 12.60
C GLU A 84 15.14 8.85 12.49
N CYS A 85 14.34 9.39 11.57
CA CYS A 85 14.12 10.84 11.46
C CYS A 85 13.53 11.44 12.74
N ALA A 86 12.49 10.83 13.32
CA ALA A 86 11.89 11.30 14.59
C ALA A 86 12.92 11.33 15.74
N HIS A 87 13.76 10.30 15.83
CA HIS A 87 14.85 10.26 16.81
C HIS A 87 15.89 11.34 16.55
N ALA A 88 16.29 11.54 15.30
CA ALA A 88 17.31 12.50 14.93
C ALA A 88 16.87 13.96 15.10
N TYR A 89 15.57 14.26 14.91
CA TYR A 89 14.99 15.56 15.26
C TYR A 89 14.79 15.75 16.77
N ASP A 90 14.93 14.69 17.57
CA ASP A 90 14.72 14.70 19.02
C ASP A 90 13.33 15.25 19.42
N ILE A 91 12.30 14.89 18.63
CA ILE A 91 10.91 15.33 18.87
C ILE A 91 10.11 14.34 19.72
N LEU A 92 10.59 13.10 19.85
CA LEU A 92 9.95 12.05 20.66
C LEU A 92 9.84 12.43 22.13
N LYS A 93 10.79 13.21 22.67
CA LYS A 93 10.74 13.71 24.05
C LYS A 93 9.54 14.62 24.34
N LEU A 94 8.91 15.15 23.29
CA LEU A 94 7.73 16.01 23.37
C LEU A 94 6.43 15.20 23.32
N LEU A 95 6.49 13.90 22.97
CA LEU A 95 5.32 13.05 22.85
C LEU A 95 4.72 12.79 24.24
N ASN A 96 3.45 13.15 24.38
CA ASN A 96 2.63 12.91 25.56
C ASN A 96 1.98 11.51 25.44
N ILE A 97 2.42 10.59 26.30
CA ILE A 97 1.98 9.18 26.37
C ILE A 97 1.62 8.82 27.81
N ALA A 98 0.74 7.83 28.00
CA ALA A 98 0.28 7.45 29.34
C ALA A 98 1.24 6.58 30.15
N TRP A 99 2.25 5.98 29.52
CA TRP A 99 3.25 5.14 30.20
C TRP A 99 4.60 5.87 30.32
N THR A 100 5.33 5.55 31.39
CA THR A 100 6.68 6.07 31.63
C THR A 100 7.69 4.94 31.46
N GLY A 101 8.71 5.15 30.62
CA GLY A 101 9.74 4.16 30.32
C GLY A 101 10.34 4.36 28.93
N PHE A 102 11.65 4.59 28.87
CA PHE A 102 12.39 4.69 27.61
C PHE A 102 12.66 3.30 27.00
N PRO A 103 12.82 3.20 25.67
CA PRO A 103 12.51 4.18 24.63
C PRO A 103 11.09 4.00 24.07
N ALA A 104 10.48 5.07 23.56
CA ALA A 104 9.31 4.96 22.70
C ALA A 104 9.66 3.99 21.55
N ALA A 105 8.80 3.01 21.27
CA ALA A 105 9.11 2.04 20.23
C ALA A 105 9.12 2.70 18.85
N ALA A 106 9.78 2.04 17.90
CA ALA A 106 9.93 2.57 16.53
C ALA A 106 8.58 2.93 15.90
N LYS A 107 7.53 2.20 16.24
CA LYS A 107 6.17 2.44 15.77
C LYS A 107 5.63 3.81 16.20
N GLU A 108 5.85 4.21 17.45
CA GLU A 108 5.45 5.52 17.98
C GLU A 108 6.26 6.65 17.33
N ALA A 109 7.55 6.40 17.07
CA ALA A 109 8.42 7.33 16.36
C ALA A 109 7.96 7.56 14.91
N THR A 110 7.67 6.49 14.17
CA THR A 110 7.09 6.54 12.82
C THR A 110 5.77 7.31 12.84
N ARG A 111 4.85 6.94 13.75
CA ARG A 111 3.54 7.58 13.88
C ARG A 111 3.64 9.07 14.19
N LEU A 112 4.59 9.46 15.05
CA LEU A 112 4.83 10.86 15.36
C LEU A 112 5.32 11.64 14.13
N MET A 113 6.22 11.07 13.31
CA MET A 113 6.63 11.74 12.07
C MET A 113 5.49 11.88 11.06
N GLU A 114 4.67 10.84 10.93
CA GLU A 114 3.46 10.90 10.10
C GLU A 114 2.53 12.01 10.62
N ALA A 115 2.24 12.04 11.92
CA ALA A 115 1.37 13.06 12.50
C ALA A 115 1.91 14.48 12.32
N TYR A 116 3.22 14.66 12.50
CA TYR A 116 3.89 15.93 12.26
C TYR A 116 3.72 16.39 10.80
N THR A 117 3.93 15.48 9.86
CA THR A 117 3.76 15.75 8.43
C THR A 117 2.30 16.09 8.10
N GLY A 118 1.34 15.34 8.65
CA GLY A 118 -0.09 15.61 8.47
C GLY A 118 -0.50 16.97 9.01
N ALA A 119 0.07 17.40 10.15
CA ALA A 119 -0.16 18.75 10.66
C ALA A 119 0.39 19.85 9.75
N LEU A 120 1.60 19.68 9.20
CA LEU A 120 2.16 20.63 8.25
C LEU A 120 1.27 20.77 7.00
N VAL A 121 0.77 19.65 6.48
CA VAL A 121 -0.15 19.64 5.33
C VAL A 121 -1.46 20.37 5.63
N LEU A 122 -1.99 20.23 6.85
CA LEU A 122 -3.19 20.96 7.25
C LEU A 122 -2.96 22.48 7.35
N GLU A 123 -1.77 22.93 7.73
CA GLU A 123 -1.44 24.37 7.76
C GLU A 123 -1.14 24.92 6.37
N SER A 124 -0.40 24.17 5.58
CA SER A 124 0.04 24.52 4.24
C SER A 124 0.34 23.25 3.46
N GLU A 125 -0.59 22.88 2.57
CA GLU A 125 -0.44 21.70 1.72
C GLU A 125 0.90 21.70 0.97
N ARG A 126 1.31 22.87 0.48
CA ARG A 126 2.56 23.07 -0.23
C ARG A 126 3.76 22.74 0.65
N ASP A 127 3.86 23.36 1.82
CA ASP A 127 5.05 23.22 2.68
C ASP A 127 5.12 21.82 3.29
N GLY A 128 3.97 21.26 3.68
CA GLY A 128 3.86 19.89 4.17
C GLY A 128 4.27 18.86 3.13
N THR A 129 3.83 19.00 1.88
CA THR A 129 4.21 18.12 0.77
C THR A 129 5.70 18.26 0.45
N GLN A 130 6.23 19.48 0.44
CA GLN A 130 7.64 19.73 0.13
C GLN A 130 8.58 19.16 1.21
N PHE A 131 8.16 19.22 2.47
CA PHE A 131 8.85 18.53 3.57
C PHE A 131 8.77 17.01 3.43
N ALA A 132 7.60 16.46 3.10
CA ALA A 132 7.41 15.02 2.87
C ALA A 132 8.31 14.49 1.73
N GLU A 133 8.41 15.22 0.62
CA GLU A 133 9.34 14.90 -0.47
C GLU A 133 10.79 14.89 0.00
N SER A 134 11.18 15.89 0.80
CA SER A 134 12.54 15.99 1.32
C SER A 134 12.88 14.84 2.27
N LEU A 135 11.94 14.44 3.13
CA LEU A 135 12.09 13.26 3.98
C LEU A 135 12.21 11.96 3.17
N ALA A 136 11.32 11.75 2.19
CA ALA A 136 11.37 10.56 1.34
C ALA A 136 12.71 10.47 0.59
N ARG A 137 13.19 11.59 0.04
CA ARG A 137 14.52 11.63 -0.60
C ARG A 137 15.64 11.33 0.38
N CYS A 138 15.58 11.85 1.61
CA CYS A 138 16.57 11.57 2.65
C CYS A 138 16.61 10.08 3.02
N ILE A 139 15.45 9.47 3.32
CA ILE A 139 15.33 8.06 3.72
C ILE A 139 15.82 7.12 2.60
N PHE A 140 15.49 7.44 1.35
CA PHE A 140 15.86 6.62 0.21
C PHE A 140 17.19 7.03 -0.44
N LYS A 141 17.87 8.06 0.08
CA LYS A 141 19.11 8.64 -0.48
C LYS A 141 18.97 8.94 -1.98
N LEU A 142 17.88 9.60 -2.34
CA LEU A 142 17.61 10.03 -3.71
C LEU A 142 18.39 11.32 -4.00
N ASP A 143 19.09 11.39 -5.13
CA ASP A 143 19.90 12.55 -5.51
C ASP A 143 19.05 13.83 -5.66
N ALA A 144 19.61 14.95 -5.19
CA ALA A 144 19.01 16.28 -5.32
C ALA A 144 19.16 16.84 -6.74
N SER A 145 18.65 16.15 -7.77
CA SER A 145 18.39 16.75 -9.08
C SER A 145 17.60 15.80 -9.97
N ASN A 146 16.31 16.08 -10.12
CA ASN A 146 15.80 16.44 -11.43
C ASN A 146 14.62 17.40 -11.19
N PRO A 147 14.48 18.48 -11.99
CA PRO A 147 13.20 19.20 -12.05
C PRO A 147 12.10 18.17 -12.33
N PRO A 148 10.84 18.40 -11.90
CA PRO A 148 9.74 17.55 -12.32
C PRO A 148 9.79 17.53 -13.85
N ARG A 149 10.20 16.41 -14.44
CA ARG A 149 10.07 16.25 -15.89
C ARG A 149 8.59 16.52 -16.17
N PRO A 150 8.26 17.29 -17.22
CA PRO A 150 6.89 17.40 -17.69
C PRO A 150 6.33 15.99 -17.67
N GLN A 151 5.21 15.79 -16.96
CA GLN A 151 4.54 14.51 -16.92
C GLN A 151 4.43 14.06 -18.37
N THR A 152 5.28 13.12 -18.80
CA THR A 152 4.95 12.31 -19.95
C THR A 152 3.57 11.77 -19.58
N PRO A 153 2.53 12.02 -20.40
CA PRO A 153 1.23 11.44 -20.13
C PRO A 153 1.50 9.97 -19.81
N PRO A 154 0.93 9.45 -18.70
CA PRO A 154 1.21 8.09 -18.29
C PRO A 154 1.12 7.22 -19.54
N PRO A 155 2.12 6.35 -19.83
CA PRO A 155 1.95 5.39 -20.92
C PRO A 155 0.57 4.80 -20.69
N PRO A 156 -0.32 4.81 -21.71
CA PRO A 156 -1.72 4.49 -21.54
C PRO A 156 -1.78 3.28 -20.63
N VAL A 157 -2.32 3.49 -19.42
CA VAL A 157 -2.47 2.42 -18.45
C VAL A 157 -3.08 1.30 -19.28
N PRO A 158 -2.46 0.10 -19.37
CA PRO A 158 -3.11 -1.01 -20.03
C PRO A 158 -4.45 -1.07 -19.34
N VAL A 159 -5.50 -0.71 -20.07
CA VAL A 159 -6.85 -0.62 -19.54
C VAL A 159 -7.01 -1.94 -18.80
N PRO A 160 -7.20 -1.95 -17.45
CA PRO A 160 -7.39 -3.20 -16.76
C PRO A 160 -8.45 -3.92 -17.56
N PRO A 161 -8.18 -5.15 -18.07
CA PRO A 161 -9.10 -5.80 -18.99
C PRO A 161 -10.46 -5.68 -18.33
N THR A 162 -11.37 -5.01 -19.04
CA THR A 162 -12.65 -4.49 -18.54
C THR A 162 -13.55 -5.61 -18.01
N HIS A 163 -13.05 -6.85 -18.10
CA HIS A 163 -13.58 -8.06 -17.53
C HIS A 163 -12.40 -8.87 -16.96
N PRO A 164 -12.48 -9.38 -15.72
CA PRO A 164 -11.48 -10.32 -15.22
C PRO A 164 -11.37 -11.50 -16.22
N PRO A 165 -10.17 -11.98 -16.58
CA PRO A 165 -9.97 -12.96 -17.65
C PRO A 165 -10.76 -14.27 -17.43
N ALA A 166 -10.98 -14.65 -16.17
CA ALA A 166 -11.87 -15.78 -15.83
C ALA A 166 -13.35 -15.52 -16.14
N GLY A 167 -13.81 -14.26 -16.05
CA GLY A 167 -15.15 -13.84 -16.46
C GLY A 167 -15.34 -13.85 -17.98
N LEU A 168 -14.37 -13.32 -18.74
CA LEU A 168 -14.38 -13.39 -20.21
C LEU A 168 -14.41 -14.82 -20.71
N LEU A 169 -13.58 -15.68 -20.13
CA LEU A 169 -13.55 -17.10 -20.48
C LEU A 169 -14.89 -17.78 -20.20
N HIS A 170 -15.57 -17.41 -19.11
CA HIS A 170 -16.89 -17.94 -18.77
C HIS A 170 -17.97 -17.51 -19.76
N ASP A 171 -17.94 -16.24 -20.19
CA ASP A 171 -18.90 -15.73 -21.16
C ASP A 171 -18.67 -16.32 -22.56
N LEU A 172 -17.40 -16.47 -22.98
CA LEU A 172 -17.04 -17.16 -24.23
C LEU A 172 -17.42 -18.64 -24.19
N ALA A 173 -17.14 -19.34 -23.09
CA ALA A 173 -17.53 -20.73 -22.93
C ALA A 173 -19.05 -20.89 -23.05
N LYS A 174 -19.84 -20.01 -22.42
CA LYS A 174 -21.31 -20.00 -22.59
C LYS A 174 -21.75 -19.79 -24.04
N GLN A 175 -21.13 -18.85 -24.76
CA GLN A 175 -21.45 -18.61 -26.18
C GLN A 175 -21.24 -19.86 -27.04
N HIS A 176 -20.19 -20.64 -26.75
CA HIS A 176 -19.86 -21.87 -27.46
C HIS A 176 -20.46 -23.14 -26.85
N SER A 177 -21.42 -23.02 -25.90
CA SER A 177 -22.02 -24.18 -25.22
C SER A 177 -20.99 -25.08 -24.52
N LEU A 178 -19.97 -24.48 -23.91
CA LEU A 178 -18.92 -25.15 -23.14
C LEU A 178 -19.11 -24.88 -21.64
N GLN A 179 -18.79 -25.87 -20.82
CA GLN A 179 -18.71 -25.80 -19.37
C GLN A 179 -17.24 -25.70 -18.95
N LEU A 180 -16.94 -24.73 -18.08
CA LEU A 180 -15.65 -24.61 -17.41
C LEU A 180 -15.61 -25.48 -16.15
N VAL A 181 -14.62 -26.35 -16.04
CA VAL A 181 -14.33 -27.11 -14.82
C VAL A 181 -12.97 -26.68 -14.30
N TRP A 182 -12.92 -26.27 -13.04
CA TRP A 182 -11.72 -25.75 -12.38
C TRP A 182 -11.25 -26.74 -11.31
N GLU A 183 -9.99 -27.16 -11.39
CA GLU A 183 -9.34 -27.97 -10.36
C GLU A 183 -8.25 -27.14 -9.67
N ASP A 184 -8.49 -26.77 -8.41
CA ASP A 184 -7.52 -26.02 -7.61
C ASP A 184 -6.77 -26.94 -6.65
N ARG A 185 -5.44 -26.84 -6.64
CA ARG A 185 -4.58 -27.45 -5.61
C ARG A 185 -3.63 -26.41 -5.06
N SER A 186 -3.25 -26.57 -3.80
CA SER A 186 -2.19 -25.77 -3.20
C SER A 186 -0.89 -26.56 -3.15
N ASN A 187 0.21 -25.88 -3.42
CA ASN A 187 1.57 -26.40 -3.33
C ASN A 187 2.37 -25.59 -2.31
N GLY A 188 3.26 -26.25 -1.57
CA GLY A 188 4.16 -25.60 -0.62
C GLY A 188 3.60 -25.36 0.80
N PRO A 189 4.45 -24.85 1.72
CA PRO A 189 4.09 -24.59 3.11
C PRO A 189 3.20 -23.33 3.23
N LYS A 190 2.40 -23.23 4.31
CA LYS A 190 1.40 -22.15 4.51
C LYS A 190 1.94 -20.71 4.36
N HIS A 191 3.22 -20.48 4.63
CA HIS A 191 3.87 -19.16 4.54
C HIS A 191 4.38 -18.81 3.12
N ALA A 192 4.37 -19.76 2.20
CA ALA A 192 4.76 -19.61 0.79
C ALA A 192 3.82 -20.44 -0.10
N GLN A 193 2.53 -20.41 0.21
CA GLN A 193 1.52 -21.24 -0.43
C GLN A 193 1.27 -20.76 -1.86
N GLU A 194 1.61 -21.58 -2.84
CA GLU A 194 1.28 -21.38 -4.23
C GLU A 194 -0.04 -22.09 -4.54
N TRP A 195 -0.92 -21.41 -5.27
CA TRP A 195 -2.13 -22.00 -5.81
C TRP A 195 -1.91 -22.36 -7.27
N ILE A 196 -2.30 -23.57 -7.63
CA ILE A 196 -2.29 -24.07 -8.99
C ILE A 196 -3.73 -24.35 -9.37
N SER A 197 -4.20 -23.78 -10.48
CA SER A 197 -5.54 -24.00 -11.03
C SER A 197 -5.43 -24.55 -12.44
N ASP A 198 -5.93 -25.75 -12.65
CA ASP A 198 -6.08 -26.34 -14.00
C ASP A 198 -7.51 -26.07 -14.49
N VAL A 199 -7.65 -25.70 -15.77
CA VAL A 199 -8.95 -25.47 -16.41
C VAL A 199 -9.22 -26.53 -17.47
N THR A 200 -10.37 -27.17 -17.35
CA THR A 200 -10.89 -28.15 -18.30
C THR A 200 -12.13 -27.58 -18.97
N LEU A 201 -12.23 -27.75 -20.29
CA LEU A 201 -13.40 -27.37 -21.07
C LEU A 201 -14.19 -28.63 -21.43
N LYS A 202 -15.49 -28.62 -21.18
CA LYS A 202 -16.40 -29.70 -21.55
C LYS A 202 -17.48 -29.16 -22.46
N ASP A 203 -17.67 -29.76 -23.64
CA ASP A 203 -18.82 -29.42 -24.47
C ASP A 203 -20.11 -29.91 -23.77
N THR A 204 -21.14 -29.06 -23.76
CA THR A 204 -22.44 -29.39 -23.16
C THR A 204 -23.37 -30.10 -24.14
N LYS A 205 -23.09 -30.01 -25.45
CA LYS A 205 -23.87 -30.63 -26.53
C LYS A 205 -23.25 -31.93 -27.03
N SER A 206 -21.92 -32.06 -26.93
CA SER A 206 -21.19 -33.29 -27.24
C SER A 206 -20.45 -33.79 -26.00
N ASP A 207 -20.12 -35.08 -25.91
CA ASP A 207 -19.30 -35.59 -24.79
C ASP A 207 -17.80 -35.28 -24.98
N ARG A 208 -17.47 -34.25 -25.78
CA ARG A 208 -16.10 -33.84 -26.07
C ARG A 208 -15.53 -33.09 -24.88
N LEU A 209 -14.37 -33.56 -24.44
CA LEU A 209 -13.62 -33.01 -23.31
C LEU A 209 -12.26 -32.52 -23.79
N TRP A 210 -11.87 -31.32 -23.36
CA TRP A 210 -10.49 -30.85 -23.44
C TRP A 210 -9.93 -30.81 -22.00
N PRO A 211 -9.30 -31.90 -21.53
CA PRO A 211 -8.77 -31.96 -20.19
C PRO A 211 -7.57 -31.03 -20.04
N CYS A 212 -7.53 -30.26 -18.94
CA CYS A 212 -6.38 -29.43 -18.56
C CYS A 212 -5.85 -28.54 -19.70
N VAL A 213 -6.74 -27.77 -20.32
CA VAL A 213 -6.43 -26.85 -21.44
C VAL A 213 -5.34 -25.86 -21.06
N ALA A 214 -5.36 -25.36 -19.84
CA ALA A 214 -4.26 -24.59 -19.30
C ALA A 214 -4.10 -24.79 -17.79
N ARG A 215 -2.88 -24.55 -17.34
CA ARG A 215 -2.50 -24.48 -15.92
C ARG A 215 -2.12 -23.05 -15.57
N GLY A 216 -2.72 -22.54 -14.51
CA GLY A 216 -2.39 -21.24 -13.94
C GLY A 216 -1.79 -21.36 -12.54
N VAL A 217 -0.91 -20.43 -12.21
CA VAL A 217 -0.24 -20.35 -10.90
C VAL A 217 -0.42 -18.97 -10.28
N GLY A 218 -0.53 -18.90 -8.96
CA GLY A 218 -0.59 -17.62 -8.27
C GLY A 218 -0.62 -17.74 -6.75
N VAL A 219 -0.40 -16.61 -6.07
CA VAL A 219 -0.42 -16.53 -4.60
C VAL A 219 -1.83 -16.66 -3.99
N SER A 220 -2.88 -16.75 -4.83
CA SER A 220 -4.25 -17.04 -4.42
C SER A 220 -4.98 -17.84 -5.50
N LYS A 221 -6.03 -18.59 -5.14
CA LYS A 221 -6.92 -19.28 -6.10
C LYS A 221 -7.41 -18.34 -7.21
N LYS A 222 -7.75 -17.10 -6.85
CA LYS A 222 -8.27 -16.11 -7.80
C LYS A 222 -7.23 -15.75 -8.86
N LEU A 223 -5.97 -15.55 -8.45
CA LEU A 223 -4.87 -15.23 -9.36
C LEU A 223 -4.47 -16.44 -10.21
N ALA A 224 -4.42 -17.64 -9.61
CA ALA A 224 -4.15 -18.87 -10.35
C ALA A 224 -5.19 -19.13 -11.44
N ARG A 225 -6.49 -18.94 -11.15
CA ARG A 225 -7.55 -19.03 -12.16
C ARG A 225 -7.48 -17.93 -13.21
N ALA A 226 -7.09 -16.71 -12.84
CA ALA A 226 -6.91 -15.61 -13.80
C ALA A 226 -5.76 -15.88 -14.77
N ASP A 227 -4.64 -16.43 -14.29
CA ASP A 227 -3.50 -16.86 -15.10
C ASP A 227 -3.89 -18.01 -16.05
N ALA A 228 -4.55 -19.05 -15.53
CA ALA A 228 -5.09 -20.15 -16.34
C ALA A 228 -6.05 -19.65 -17.43
N ALA A 229 -6.98 -18.75 -17.07
CA ALA A 229 -7.93 -18.19 -18.03
C ALA A 229 -7.25 -17.37 -19.12
N SER A 230 -6.26 -16.56 -18.78
CA SER A 230 -5.50 -15.76 -19.75
C SER A 230 -4.78 -16.64 -20.76
N LYS A 231 -4.21 -17.77 -20.31
CA LYS A 231 -3.59 -18.77 -21.19
C LYS A 231 -4.61 -19.41 -22.13
N VAL A 232 -5.78 -19.83 -21.64
CA VAL A 232 -6.84 -20.38 -22.52
C VAL A 232 -7.33 -19.36 -23.53
N LEU A 233 -7.56 -18.11 -23.11
CA LEU A 233 -7.99 -17.03 -24.00
C LEU A 233 -6.97 -16.79 -25.13
N SER A 234 -5.67 -16.87 -24.83
CA SER A 234 -4.61 -16.68 -25.83
C SER A 234 -4.59 -17.77 -26.92
N MET A 235 -5.08 -18.98 -26.62
CA MET A 235 -5.16 -20.10 -27.56
C MET A 235 -6.59 -20.43 -28.00
N TRP A 236 -7.58 -19.58 -27.67
CA TRP A 236 -9.00 -19.87 -27.91
C TRP A 236 -9.32 -20.17 -29.37
N GLY A 237 -8.69 -19.43 -30.30
CA GLY A 237 -8.86 -19.63 -31.74
C GLY A 237 -8.28 -20.96 -32.25
N GLU A 238 -7.29 -21.52 -31.57
CA GLU A 238 -6.63 -22.79 -31.94
C GLU A 238 -7.39 -24.01 -31.45
N LEU A 239 -8.26 -23.84 -30.44
CA LEU A 239 -9.06 -24.92 -29.86
C LEU A 239 -10.21 -25.39 -30.77
N GLY A 240 -10.47 -24.66 -31.87
CA GLY A 240 -11.32 -25.13 -32.96
C GLY A 240 -12.80 -25.28 -32.60
N PHE A 241 -13.29 -24.48 -31.64
CA PHE A 241 -14.72 -24.42 -31.29
C PHE A 241 -15.50 -23.83 -32.47
N ARG A 242 -16.27 -24.68 -33.17
CA ARG A 242 -17.23 -24.27 -34.21
C ARG A 242 -18.64 -24.35 -33.66
#